data_AF-A0A1Q8YI94-F1
#
_entry.id   AF-A0A1Q8YI94-F1
#
_cell.length_a   1.000
_cell.length_b   1.000
_cell.length_c   1.000
_cell.angle_alpha   90.00
_cell.angle_beta   90.00
_cell.angle_gamma   90.00
#
_symmetry.space_group_name_H-M   'P 1'
#
loop_
_entity.id
_entity.type
_entity.pdbx_description
1 polymer ?
#
loop_
_entity_poly.entity_id
_entity_poly.type
_entity_poly.pdbx_seq_one_letter_code
_entity_poly.pdbx_strand_id
1 'polypeptide(L)'
;MAVLDAHGMIVMTNIAWRQYAMAYSPEPGQITPFCDIGVNYLEVAARGDTPQDNSHQALQGIRDVLSGKIEAFSLVYPCHTPEEQFWFTMTVTPLDWKGELGALVMHTDTTPRHHLSRR
;
A
#
# COMPACT_ATOMS: atom_id res chain seq x y z
N MET A 1 -5.02 -5.53 2.98
CA MET A 1 -5.44 -4.39 3.82
C MET A 1 -4.56 -4.33 5.06
N ALA A 2 -4.08 -3.14 5.37
CA ALA A 2 -3.29 -2.86 6.58
C ALA A 2 -3.84 -1.62 7.29
N VAL A 3 -3.75 -1.59 8.61
CA VAL A 3 -4.00 -0.40 9.43
C VAL A 3 -2.67 0.17 9.87
N LEU A 4 -2.53 1.48 9.71
CA LEU A 4 -1.41 2.27 10.16
C LEU A 4 -1.83 3.10 11.38
N ASP A 5 -0.95 3.25 12.35
CA ASP A 5 -1.08 4.29 13.38
C ASP A 5 -0.67 5.67 12.84
N ALA A 6 -0.74 6.69 13.70
CA ALA A 6 -0.40 8.08 13.36
C ALA A 6 1.06 8.27 12.89
N HIS A 7 1.95 7.33 13.21
CA HIS A 7 3.36 7.36 12.81
C HIS A 7 3.64 6.54 11.54
N GLY A 8 2.61 5.91 10.97
CA GLY A 8 2.73 5.06 9.79
C GLY A 8 3.19 3.63 10.09
N MET A 9 3.14 3.20 11.35
CA MET A 9 3.47 1.82 11.73
C MET A 9 2.31 0.90 11.41
N ILE A 10 2.58 -0.26 10.81
CA ILE A 10 1.58 -1.29 10.61
C ILE A 10 1.20 -1.89 11.97
N VAL A 11 -0.04 -1.64 12.40
CA VAL A 11 -0.58 -2.15 13.67
C VAL A 11 -1.52 -3.34 13.49
N MET A 12 -2.06 -3.51 12.29
CA MET A 12 -2.92 -4.64 11.95
C MET A 12 -2.87 -4.93 10.45
N THR A 13 -3.00 -6.20 10.07
CA THR A 13 -3.13 -6.64 8.68
C THR A 13 -4.21 -7.70 8.57
N ASN A 14 -4.90 -7.79 7.44
CA ASN A 14 -5.75 -8.95 7.15
C ASN A 14 -4.97 -10.10 6.51
N ILE A 15 -5.58 -11.29 6.47
CA ILE A 15 -4.98 -12.51 5.89
C ILE A 15 -4.56 -12.28 4.43
N ALA A 16 -5.41 -11.61 3.64
CA ALA A 16 -5.11 -11.30 2.24
C ALA A 16 -3.82 -10.48 2.10
N TRP A 17 -3.60 -9.46 2.93
CA TRP A 17 -2.35 -8.68 2.90
C TRP A 17 -1.11 -9.54 3.10
N ARG A 18 -1.14 -10.42 4.11
CA ARG A 18 -0.03 -11.31 4.41
C ARG A 18 0.22 -12.31 3.29
N GLN A 19 -0.84 -12.87 2.70
CA GLN A 19 -0.73 -13.77 1.55
C GLN A 19 -0.10 -13.07 0.33
N TYR A 20 -0.50 -11.83 0.03
CA TYR A 20 0.13 -11.03 -1.02
C TYR A 20 1.61 -10.75 -0.71
N ALA A 21 1.94 -10.32 0.50
CA ALA A 21 3.33 -10.06 0.89
C ALA A 21 4.21 -11.32 0.84
N MET A 22 3.66 -12.51 1.05
CA MET A 22 4.37 -13.78 0.86
C MET A 22 4.55 -14.16 -0.61
N ALA A 23 3.51 -13.96 -1.42
CA ALA A 23 3.51 -14.34 -2.84
C ALA A 23 4.49 -13.51 -3.68
N TYR A 24 4.71 -12.25 -3.30
CA TYR A 24 5.59 -11.31 -4.01
C TYR A 24 6.87 -11.00 -3.22
N SER A 25 7.21 -11.83 -2.24
CA SER A 25 8.50 -11.73 -1.54
C SER A 25 9.64 -12.16 -2.47
N PRO A 26 10.80 -11.47 -2.42
CA PRO A 26 12.00 -11.92 -3.13
C PRO A 26 12.48 -13.30 -2.65
N GLU A 27 12.14 -13.71 -1.43
CA GLU A 27 12.37 -15.06 -0.91
C GLU A 27 11.03 -15.84 -0.81
N PRO A 28 10.87 -16.95 -1.56
CA PRO A 28 9.64 -17.74 -1.54
C PRO A 28 9.27 -18.26 -0.14
N GLY A 29 8.01 -18.06 0.25
CA GLY A 29 7.47 -18.58 1.52
C GLY A 29 7.77 -17.72 2.75
N GLN A 30 8.47 -16.60 2.59
CA GLN A 30 8.63 -15.60 3.65
C GLN A 30 7.77 -14.37 3.36
N ILE A 31 7.22 -13.75 4.42
CA ILE A 31 6.64 -12.41 4.28
C ILE A 31 7.80 -11.47 3.99
N THR A 32 7.68 -10.61 2.99
CA THR A 32 8.63 -9.52 2.81
C THR A 32 8.78 -8.79 4.16
N PRO A 33 9.99 -8.68 4.75
CA PRO A 33 10.19 -8.15 6.11
C PRO A 33 9.73 -6.70 6.28
N PHE A 34 9.31 -6.07 5.18
CA PHE A 34 8.82 -4.71 5.06
C PHE A 34 7.29 -4.59 5.10
N CYS A 35 6.54 -5.69 5.22
CA CYS A 35 5.08 -5.69 5.04
C CYS A 35 4.29 -6.35 6.20
N ASP A 36 4.87 -6.44 7.40
CA ASP A 36 4.20 -7.03 8.57
C ASP A 36 4.01 -6.04 9.73
N ILE A 37 3.23 -6.45 10.73
CA ILE A 37 2.98 -5.69 11.96
C ILE A 37 4.30 -5.30 12.63
N GLY A 38 4.39 -4.04 13.06
CA GLY A 38 5.58 -3.46 13.68
C GLY A 38 6.57 -2.82 12.69
N VAL A 39 6.31 -2.88 11.39
CA VAL A 39 7.10 -2.19 10.36
C VAL A 39 6.54 -0.78 10.12
N ASN A 40 7.41 0.20 9.91
CA ASN A 40 7.00 1.51 9.42
C ASN A 40 6.76 1.47 7.90
N TYR A 41 5.48 1.54 7.49
CA TYR A 41 5.11 1.45 6.08
C TYR A 41 5.60 2.65 5.27
N LEU A 42 5.77 3.83 5.89
CA LEU A 42 6.28 5.02 5.23
C LEU A 42 7.76 4.89 4.89
N GLU A 43 8.56 4.27 5.76
CA GLU A 43 9.96 3.98 5.47
C GLU A 43 10.11 3.02 4.30
N VAL A 44 9.21 2.05 4.21
CA VAL A 44 9.19 1.07 3.11
C VAL A 44 8.80 1.76 1.80
N ALA A 45 7.76 2.59 1.82
CA ALA A 45 7.39 3.40 0.66
C ALA A 45 8.50 4.38 0.24
N ALA A 46 9.30 4.89 1.19
CA ALA A 46 10.42 5.78 0.90
C ALA A 46 11.64 5.06 0.27
N ARG A 47 11.76 3.74 0.44
CA ARG A 47 12.85 2.91 -0.13
C ARG A 47 12.57 2.39 -1.54
N GLY A 48 11.42 2.72 -2.15
CA GLY A 48 11.13 2.32 -3.53
C GLY A 48 12.20 2.84 -4.49
N ASP A 49 12.95 1.91 -5.11
CA ASP A 49 14.28 2.15 -5.69
C ASP A 49 14.29 2.66 -7.14
N THR A 50 13.16 3.04 -7.76
CA THR A 50 13.19 3.63 -9.12
C THR A 50 12.50 4.99 -9.25
N PRO A 51 13.06 5.95 -10.02
CA PRO A 51 12.50 7.29 -10.22
C PRO A 51 11.15 7.33 -10.95
N GLN A 52 10.68 6.19 -11.49
CA GLN A 52 9.37 6.04 -12.13
C GLN A 52 8.32 5.46 -11.18
N ASP A 53 8.67 5.13 -9.94
CA ASP A 53 7.75 4.47 -9.02
C ASP A 53 6.77 5.48 -8.42
N ASN A 54 5.49 5.08 -8.40
CA ASN A 54 4.41 5.82 -7.73
C ASN A 54 4.59 5.83 -6.18
N SER A 55 5.74 5.42 -5.68
CA SER A 55 6.15 5.34 -4.27
C SER A 55 6.13 6.71 -3.59
N HIS A 56 6.65 7.76 -4.25
CA HIS A 56 6.63 9.13 -3.70
C HIS A 56 5.19 9.66 -3.59
N GLN A 57 4.34 9.40 -4.59
CA GLN A 57 2.93 9.79 -4.55
C GLN A 57 2.18 9.04 -3.44
N ALA A 58 2.40 7.73 -3.31
CA ALA A 58 1.84 6.93 -2.23
C ALA A 58 2.28 7.45 -0.86
N LEU A 59 3.57 7.70 -0.67
CA LEU A 59 4.14 8.23 0.57
C LEU A 59 3.50 9.56 0.95
N GLN A 60 3.42 10.51 0.02
CA GLN A 60 2.82 11.81 0.28
C GLN A 60 1.31 11.70 0.55
N GLY A 61 0.59 10.88 -0.22
CA GLY A 61 -0.84 10.66 -0.03
C GLY A 61 -1.17 10.06 1.34
N ILE A 62 -0.38 9.08 1.80
CA ILE A 62 -0.56 8.50 3.14
C ILE A 62 -0.28 9.56 4.22
N ARG A 63 0.78 10.36 4.08
CA ARG A 63 1.08 11.46 5.04
C ARG A 63 -0.01 12.51 5.10
N ASP A 64 -0.56 12.89 3.95
CA ASP A 64 -1.66 13.87 3.89
C ASP A 64 -2.92 13.33 4.58
N VAL A 65 -3.21 12.02 4.49
CA VAL A 65 -4.32 11.40 5.24
C VAL A 65 -4.02 11.34 6.74
N LEU A 66 -2.84 10.86 7.14
CA LEU A 66 -2.45 10.74 8.55
C LEU A 66 -2.36 12.09 9.27
N SER A 67 -2.09 13.17 8.54
CA SER A 67 -2.11 14.54 9.09
C SER A 67 -3.49 15.18 9.10
N GLY A 68 -4.51 14.52 8.54
CA GLY A 68 -5.87 15.08 8.38
C GLY A 68 -5.96 16.18 7.31
N LYS A 69 -4.95 16.34 6.45
CA LYS A 69 -4.94 17.33 5.38
C LYS A 69 -5.92 16.98 4.26
N ILE A 70 -6.14 15.69 4.00
CA ILE A 70 -7.13 15.18 3.04
C ILE A 70 -7.93 14.03 3.65
N GLU A 71 -9.19 13.88 3.24
CA GLU A 71 -10.09 12.84 3.78
C GLU A 71 -9.88 11.47 3.15
N ALA A 72 -9.22 11.39 2.00
CA ALA A 72 -8.86 10.13 1.35
C ALA A 72 -7.78 10.37 0.28
N PHE A 73 -7.04 9.32 -0.03
CA PHE A 73 -6.09 9.27 -1.13
C PHE A 73 -6.29 8.00 -1.95
N SER A 74 -6.13 8.09 -3.27
CA SER A 74 -6.14 6.93 -4.15
C SER A 74 -5.10 7.06 -5.25
N LEU A 75 -4.48 5.95 -5.61
CA LEU A 75 -3.43 5.89 -6.62
C LEU A 75 -3.56 4.59 -7.42
N VAL A 76 -3.62 4.71 -8.74
CA VAL A 76 -3.55 3.55 -9.65
C VAL A 76 -2.10 3.39 -10.08
N TYR A 77 -1.54 2.21 -9.90
CA TYR A 77 -0.14 1.95 -10.24
C TYR A 77 0.02 0.55 -10.86
N PRO A 78 0.96 0.40 -11.82
CA PRO A 78 1.32 -0.91 -12.31
C PRO A 78 2.14 -1.66 -11.25
N CYS A 79 1.91 -2.95 -11.10
CA CYS A 79 2.79 -3.85 -10.35
C CYS A 79 3.48 -4.77 -11.37
N HIS A 80 4.81 -4.67 -11.42
CA HIS A 80 5.61 -5.36 -12.41
C HIS A 80 6.01 -6.74 -11.91
N THR A 81 5.51 -7.77 -12.59
CA THR A 81 6.27 -9.02 -12.75
C THR A 81 6.93 -8.99 -14.14
N PRO A 82 8.04 -9.71 -14.37
CA PRO A 82 8.64 -9.81 -15.70
C PRO A 82 7.67 -10.36 -16.76
N GLU A 83 6.73 -11.22 -16.36
CA GLU A 83 5.81 -11.90 -17.26
C GLU A 83 4.43 -11.24 -17.43
N GLU A 84 3.92 -10.50 -16.44
CA GLU A 84 2.55 -9.95 -16.45
C GLU A 84 2.44 -8.51 -15.90
N GLN A 85 1.58 -7.70 -16.55
CA GLN A 85 1.23 -6.35 -16.11
C GLN A 85 -0.05 -6.36 -15.28
N PHE A 86 0.09 -6.27 -13.96
CA PHE A 86 -1.04 -6.05 -13.06
C PHE A 86 -1.25 -4.56 -12.80
N TRP A 87 -2.50 -4.15 -12.63
CA TRP A 87 -2.87 -2.81 -12.18
C TRP A 87 -3.48 -2.91 -10.80
N PHE A 88 -2.97 -2.11 -9.87
CA PHE A 88 -3.51 -2.01 -8.54
C PHE A 88 -4.02 -0.59 -8.28
N THR A 89 -5.11 -0.51 -7.55
CA THR A 89 -5.54 0.72 -6.91
C THR A 89 -5.20 0.66 -5.44
N MET A 90 -4.31 1.54 -5.00
CA MET A 90 -4.14 1.87 -3.58
C MET A 90 -5.25 2.83 -3.17
N THR A 91 -5.87 2.59 -2.02
CA THR A 91 -6.78 3.53 -1.36
C THR A 91 -6.36 3.69 0.09
N VAL A 92 -6.34 4.93 0.56
CA VAL A 92 -5.98 5.31 1.91
C VAL A 92 -7.09 6.18 2.49
N THR A 93 -7.66 5.78 3.62
CA THR A 93 -8.71 6.51 4.32
C THR A 93 -8.36 6.67 5.79
N PRO A 94 -8.73 7.79 6.45
CA PRO A 94 -8.49 7.97 7.87
C PRO A 94 -9.23 6.90 8.67
N LEU A 95 -8.62 6.50 9.79
CA LEU A 95 -9.21 5.57 10.74
C LEU A 95 -8.87 6.06 12.15
N ASP A 96 -9.85 6.19 13.03
CA ASP A 96 -9.59 6.38 14.45
C ASP A 96 -8.97 5.10 15.02
N TRP A 97 -7.72 5.20 15.46
CA TRP A 97 -6.98 4.12 16.08
C TRP A 97 -6.53 4.54 17.47
N LYS A 98 -7.22 4.00 18.49
CA LYS A 98 -6.94 4.27 19.91
C LYS A 98 -7.00 5.77 20.28
N GLY A 99 -7.85 6.55 19.61
CA GLY A 99 -8.01 7.98 19.86
C GLY A 99 -7.01 8.86 19.09
N GLU A 100 -6.21 8.28 18.20
CA GLU A 100 -5.32 8.99 17.29
C GLU A 100 -5.72 8.74 15.84
N LEU A 101 -5.41 9.70 14.97
CA LEU A 101 -5.68 9.59 13.54
C LEU A 101 -4.68 8.64 12.88
N GLY A 102 -5.11 7.41 12.64
CA GLY A 102 -4.43 6.42 11.81
C GLY A 102 -4.97 6.39 10.39
N ALA A 103 -4.58 5.37 9.63
CA ALA A 103 -5.04 5.18 8.27
C ALA A 103 -5.31 3.71 7.95
N LEU A 104 -6.34 3.46 7.15
CA LEU A 104 -6.58 2.18 6.49
C LEU A 104 -5.96 2.22 5.10
N VAL A 105 -5.09 1.26 4.78
CA VAL A 105 -4.47 1.09 3.46
C VAL A 105 -5.01 -0.18 2.80
N MET A 106 -5.54 -0.02 1.59
CA MET A 106 -6.05 -1.12 0.77
C MET A 106 -5.39 -1.11 -0.61
N HIS A 107 -5.04 -2.30 -1.10
CA HIS A 107 -4.62 -2.55 -2.46
C HIS A 107 -5.66 -3.46 -3.12
N THR A 108 -6.20 -3.02 -4.25
CA THR A 108 -7.21 -3.79 -5.00
C THR A 108 -6.69 -4.02 -6.41
N ASP A 109 -6.70 -5.27 -6.86
CA ASP A 109 -6.42 -5.61 -8.26
C ASP A 109 -7.52 -5.02 -9.16
N THR A 110 -7.14 -4.12 -10.04
CA THR A 110 -8.01 -3.46 -11.03
C THR A 110 -7.62 -3.78 -12.46
N THR A 111 -6.75 -4.77 -12.67
CA THR A 111 -6.34 -5.29 -13.98
C THR A 111 -7.52 -5.56 -14.92
N PRO A 112 -8.64 -6.21 -14.48
CA PRO A 112 -9.78 -6.46 -15.36
C PRO A 112 -10.44 -5.18 -15.91
N ARG A 113 -10.42 -4.08 -15.14
CA ARG A 113 -11.02 -2.80 -15.55
C ARG A 113 -10.13 -2.05 -16.53
N HIS A 114 -8.81 -2.19 -16.40
CA HIS A 114 -7.85 -1.51 -17.27
C HIS A 114 -7.83 -2.08 -18.71
N HIS A 115 -8.14 -3.37 -18.89
CA HIS A 115 -8.26 -3.97 -20.22
C HIS A 115 -9.52 -3.52 -20.99
N LEU A 116 -10.55 -3.02 -20.30
CA LEU A 116 -11.81 -2.57 -20.92
C LEU A 116 -11.77 -1.10 -21.38
N SER A 117 -10.91 -0.26 -20.80
CA SER A 117 -10.79 1.17 -21.13
C SER A 117 -9.84 1.49 -22.30
N ARG A 118 -9.33 0.46 -23.00
CA ARG A 118 -8.45 0.60 -24.18
C ARG A 118 -9.15 0.30 -25.53
N ARG A 119 -10.48 0.42 -25.61
CA ARG A 119 -11.23 0.29 -26.86
C ARG A 119 -11.75 1.62 -27.38
#